data_AF-A0A1H5TAX4-F1
#
_entry.id   AF-A0A1H5TAX4-F1
#
_cell.length_a   1.000
_cell.length_b   1.000
_cell.length_c   1.000
_cell.angle_alpha   90.00
_cell.angle_beta   90.00
_cell.angle_gamma   90.00
#
_symmetry.space_group_name_H-M   'P 1'
#
loop_
_entity.id
_entity.type
_entity.pdbx_description
1 polymer ?
#
loop_
_entity_poly.entity_id
_entity_poly.type
_entity_poly.pdbx_seq_one_letter_code
_entity_poly.pdbx_strand_id
1 'polypeptide(L)'
;MTANRTDVPRYLESERLDEITRMLTELASEVWILRDRTLVLEHLLRERGCLDEGAVEALRPTGELLARLGEERGAFVSRVFGAVLDTDTRVAAATREAAGR
;
A
#
# COMPACT_ATOMS: atom_id res chain seq x y z
N MET A 1 -0.99 11.34 51.70
CA MET A 1 -1.93 12.26 51.05
C MET A 1 -1.78 12.06 49.55
N THR A 2 -2.90 11.75 48.91
CA THR A 2 -3.06 11.15 47.58
C THR A 2 -2.51 12.00 46.44
N ALA A 3 -2.03 11.29 45.41
CA ALA A 3 -1.48 11.80 44.17
C ALA A 3 -2.41 12.80 43.46
N ASN A 4 -1.83 13.85 42.87
CA ASN A 4 -2.44 14.53 41.73
C ASN A 4 -1.37 14.65 40.63
N ARG A 5 -1.24 13.59 39.84
CA ARG A 5 -0.48 13.62 38.59
C ARG A 5 -1.33 14.43 37.62
N THR A 6 -0.93 15.68 37.45
CA THR A 6 -1.62 16.73 36.70
C THR A 6 -1.97 16.26 35.29
N ASP A 7 -3.28 16.27 35.04
CA ASP A 7 -4.00 16.37 33.77
C ASP A 7 -3.11 16.68 32.55
N VAL A 8 -2.80 15.66 31.76
CA VAL A 8 -2.18 15.85 30.44
C VAL A 8 -3.30 16.31 29.51
N PRO A 9 -3.17 17.45 28.80
CA PRO A 9 -4.25 17.93 27.96
C PRO A 9 -4.65 16.90 26.89
N ARG A 10 -5.94 16.54 26.84
CA ARG A 10 -6.53 15.50 25.97
C ARG A 10 -6.20 15.59 24.47
N TYR A 11 -5.73 16.75 24.00
CA TYR A 11 -5.28 16.95 22.61
C TYR A 11 -3.86 16.43 22.33
N LEU A 12 -3.07 16.14 23.37
CA LEU A 12 -1.78 15.43 23.28
C LEU A 12 -1.96 13.90 23.32
N GLU A 13 -3.17 13.39 23.59
CA GLU A 13 -3.52 11.96 23.70
C GLU A 13 -4.05 11.38 22.38
N SER A 14 -3.55 11.85 21.23
CA SER A 14 -4.00 11.27 19.97
C SER A 14 -3.31 9.93 19.73
N GLU A 15 -3.64 8.91 20.53
CA GLU A 15 -3.25 7.51 20.30
C GLU A 15 -3.54 7.12 18.84
N ARG A 16 -4.61 7.68 18.27
CA ARG A 16 -4.97 7.54 16.86
C ARG A 16 -3.89 8.03 15.88
N LEU A 17 -3.21 9.15 16.15
CA LEU A 17 -2.11 9.63 15.27
C LEU A 17 -0.88 8.74 15.41
N ASP A 18 -0.58 8.24 16.61
CA ASP A 18 0.53 7.32 16.83
C ASP A 18 0.26 5.96 16.17
N GLU A 19 -0.98 5.47 16.22
CA GLU A 19 -1.42 4.27 15.51
C GLU A 19 -1.36 4.42 13.99
N ILE A 20 -1.80 5.56 13.45
CA ILE A 20 -1.68 5.86 12.02
C ILE A 20 -0.20 5.94 11.62
N THR A 21 0.63 6.60 12.43
CA THR A 21 2.07 6.70 12.18
C THR A 21 2.71 5.32 12.16
N ARG A 22 2.41 4.48 13.16
CA ARG A 22 2.88 3.09 13.20
C ARG A 22 2.43 2.32 11.96
N MET A 23 1.15 2.38 11.60
CA MET A 23 0.62 1.71 10.40
C MET A 23 1.35 2.18 9.12
N LEU A 24 1.58 3.48 8.97
CA LEU A 24 2.30 4.03 7.81
C LEU A 24 3.78 3.62 7.80
N THR A 25 4.43 3.55 8.96
CA THR A 25 5.82 3.08 9.07
C THR A 25 5.94 1.60 8.68
N GLU A 26 5.05 0.75 9.16
CA GLU A 26 5.03 -0.67 8.75
C GLU A 26 4.76 -0.81 7.25
N LEU A 27 3.80 -0.06 6.71
CA LEU A 27 3.53 -0.05 5.27
C LEU A 27 4.73 0.44 4.46
N ALA A 28 5.42 1.49 4.90
CA ALA A 28 6.60 2.02 4.25
C ALA A 28 7.75 0.99 4.25
N SER A 29 7.93 0.24 5.35
CA SER A 29 8.90 -0.85 5.43
C SER A 29 8.62 -1.94 4.40
N GLU A 30 7.36 -2.39 4.29
CA GLU A 30 6.98 -3.39 3.29
C GLU A 30 7.14 -2.89 1.84
N VAL A 31 6.80 -1.62 1.57
CA VAL A 31 7.04 -0.99 0.27
C VAL A 31 8.54 -0.92 -0.04
N TRP A 32 9.38 -0.62 0.96
CA TRP A 32 10.83 -0.61 0.80
C TRP A 32 11.38 -2.01 0.50
N ILE A 33 10.90 -3.05 1.20
CA ILE A 33 11.28 -4.44 0.92
C ILE A 33 10.93 -4.82 -0.52
N LEU A 34 9.73 -4.44 -1.00
CA LEU A 34 9.34 -4.69 -2.39
C LEU A 34 10.25 -3.94 -3.37
N ARG A 35 10.57 -2.68 -3.08
CA ARG A 35 11.50 -1.86 -3.89
C ARG A 35 12.87 -2.51 -3.98
N ASP A 36 13.42 -2.96 -2.85
CA ASP A 36 14.72 -3.63 -2.78
C ASP A 36 14.72 -4.92 -3.61
N ARG A 37 13.68 -5.75 -3.47
CA ARG A 37 13.54 -6.96 -4.29
C ARG A 37 13.48 -6.67 -5.78
N THR A 38 12.79 -5.60 -6.20
CA THR A 38 12.79 -5.18 -7.62
C THR A 38 14.17 -4.78 -8.10
N LEU A 39 14.93 -4.00 -7.31
CA LEU A 39 16.31 -3.63 -7.65
C LEU A 39 17.22 -4.85 -7.78
N VAL A 40 17.10 -5.80 -6.85
CA VAL A 40 17.85 -7.06 -6.90
C VAL A 40 17.47 -7.89 -8.13
N LEU A 41 16.19 -7.99 -8.46
CA LEU A 41 15.73 -8.71 -9.66
C LEU A 41 16.26 -8.06 -10.94
N GLU A 42 16.19 -6.74 -11.07
CA GLU A 42 16.74 -6.01 -12.20
C GLU A 42 18.25 -6.20 -12.32
N HIS A 43 18.98 -6.18 -11.20
CA HIS A 43 20.42 -6.49 -11.18
C HIS A 43 20.69 -7.91 -11.67
N LEU A 44 20.01 -8.91 -11.11
CA LEU A 44 20.19 -10.32 -11.46
C LEU A 44 19.81 -10.64 -12.91
N LEU A 45 18.84 -9.93 -13.48
CA LEU A 45 18.45 -10.06 -14.89
C LEU A 45 19.47 -9.41 -15.82
N ARG A 46 20.02 -8.24 -15.44
CA ARG A 46 21.11 -7.59 -16.17
C ARG A 46 22.38 -8.44 -16.16
N GLU A 47 22.77 -8.98 -15.01
CA GLU A 47 23.94 -9.88 -14.90
C GLU A 47 23.81 -11.11 -15.81
N ARG A 48 22.59 -11.59 -16.05
CA ARG A 48 22.31 -12.72 -16.95
C ARG A 48 22.12 -12.30 -18.42
N GLY A 49 22.24 -11.02 -18.74
CA GLY A 49 22.00 -10.49 -20.09
C GLY A 49 20.54 -10.56 -20.54
N CYS A 50 19.59 -10.68 -19.60
CA CYS A 50 18.15 -10.77 -19.88
C CYS A 50 17.45 -9.41 -19.89
N LEU A 51 18.14 -8.34 -19.45
CA LEU A 51 17.59 -7.00 -19.32
C LEU A 51 18.70 -6.00 -19.67
N ASP A 52 18.39 -5.02 -20.52
CA ASP A 52 19.31 -3.91 -20.81
C ASP A 52 19.23 -2.85 -19.70
N GLU A 53 20.30 -2.08 -19.54
CA GLU A 53 20.31 -0.94 -18.62
C GLU A 53 19.25 0.10 -19.02
N GLY A 54 18.45 0.55 -18.04
CA GLY A 54 17.38 1.53 -18.27
C GLY A 54 16.15 1.00 -19.02
N ALA A 55 16.09 -0.30 -19.35
CA ALA A 55 14.99 -0.87 -20.13
C ALA A 55 13.64 -0.76 -19.40
N VAL A 56 13.64 -0.91 -18.07
CA VAL A 56 12.42 -0.79 -17.25
C VAL A 56 11.87 0.64 -17.28
N GLU A 57 12.74 1.65 -17.18
CA GLU A 57 12.39 3.06 -17.24
C GLU A 57 11.97 3.52 -18.64
N ALA A 58 12.59 2.94 -19.67
CA ALA A 58 12.28 3.23 -21.06
C ALA A 58 10.96 2.58 -21.50
N LEU A 59 10.56 1.47 -20.88
CA LEU A 59 9.33 0.76 -21.24
C LEU A 59 8.11 1.69 -21.13
N ARG A 60 7.32 1.75 -22.20
CA ARG A 60 6.00 2.36 -22.21
C ARG A 60 4.98 1.23 -22.40
N PRO A 61 4.35 0.75 -21.32
CA PRO A 61 3.38 -0.33 -21.42
C PRO A 61 2.24 0.04 -22.36
N THR A 62 1.89 -0.87 -23.26
CA THR A 62 0.75 -0.74 -24.18
C THR A 62 0.01 -2.07 -24.27
N GLY A 63 -1.17 -2.07 -24.88
CA GLY A 63 -1.97 -3.28 -25.11
C GLY A 63 -2.30 -4.04 -23.83
N GLU A 64 -2.12 -5.37 -23.87
CA GLU A 64 -2.44 -6.28 -22.76
C GLU A 64 -1.67 -5.95 -21.48
N LEU A 65 -0.38 -5.60 -21.58
CA LEU A 65 0.43 -5.27 -20.41
C LEU A 65 -0.10 -4.03 -19.69
N LEU A 66 -0.52 -3.01 -20.43
CA LEU A 66 -1.12 -1.80 -19.85
C LEU A 66 -2.45 -2.11 -19.16
N ALA A 67 -3.30 -2.93 -19.78
CA ALA A 67 -4.57 -3.36 -19.19
C ALA A 67 -4.35 -4.10 -17.87
N ARG A 68 -3.45 -5.08 -17.86
CA ARG A 68 -3.09 -5.84 -16.66
C ARG A 68 -2.53 -4.95 -15.55
N LEU A 69 -1.63 -4.00 -15.89
CA LEU A 69 -1.13 -3.03 -14.91
C LEU A 69 -2.24 -2.14 -14.33
N GLY A 70 -3.26 -1.82 -15.14
CA GLY A 70 -4.45 -1.09 -14.69
C GLY A 70 -5.29 -1.89 -13.70
N GLU A 71 -5.55 -3.17 -14.01
CA GLU A 71 -6.30 -4.09 -13.14
C GLU A 71 -5.59 -4.30 -11.79
N GLU A 72 -4.29 -4.61 -11.82
CA GLU A 72 -3.49 -4.81 -10.61
C GLU A 72 -3.45 -3.54 -9.75
N ARG A 73 -3.33 -2.37 -10.37
CA ARG A 73 -3.39 -1.07 -9.67
C ARG A 73 -4.75 -0.84 -9.04
N GLY A 74 -5.83 -1.09 -9.76
CA GLY A 74 -7.19 -0.96 -9.25
C GLY A 74 -7.43 -1.88 -8.05
N ALA A 75 -7.03 -3.14 -8.15
CA ALA A 75 -7.13 -4.12 -7.08
C ALA A 75 -6.29 -3.71 -5.85
N PHE A 76 -5.07 -3.20 -6.07
CA PHE A 76 -4.21 -2.72 -4.99
C PHE A 76 -4.80 -1.51 -4.28
N VAL A 77 -5.24 -0.48 -5.03
CA VAL A 77 -5.87 0.73 -4.47
C VAL A 77 -7.14 0.37 -3.69
N SER A 78 -7.99 -0.51 -4.24
CA SER A 78 -9.20 -0.98 -3.57
C SER A 78 -8.88 -1.69 -2.25
N ARG A 79 -7.85 -2.56 -2.22
CA ARG A 79 -7.40 -3.22 -0.98
C ARG A 79 -6.87 -2.23 0.05
N VAL A 80 -6.03 -1.28 -0.37
CA VAL A 80 -5.39 -0.31 0.55
C VAL A 80 -6.43 0.64 1.16
N PHE A 81 -7.26 1.28 0.34
CA PHE A 81 -8.21 2.28 0.84
C PHE A 81 -9.50 1.65 1.38
N GLY A 82 -9.92 0.50 0.84
CA GLY A 82 -11.06 -0.26 1.37
C GLY A 82 -10.80 -0.85 2.74
N ALA A 83 -9.54 -1.00 3.17
CA ALA A 83 -9.19 -1.47 4.52
C ALA A 83 -9.53 -0.45 5.63
N VAL A 84 -9.64 0.83 5.31
CA VAL A 84 -10.01 1.90 6.26
C VAL A 84 -11.53 1.96 6.47
N LEU A 85 -12.31 1.37 5.57
CA LEU A 85 -13.77 1.28 5.69
C LEU A 85 -14.15 0.26 6.76
N ASP A 86 -15.20 0.56 7.53
CA ASP A 86 -15.78 -0.39 8.47
C ASP A 86 -16.34 -1.63 7.75
N THR A 87 -16.50 -2.72 8.49
CA THR A 87 -16.92 -4.03 7.94
C THR A 87 -18.24 -3.95 7.17
N ASP A 88 -19.22 -3.18 7.66
CA ASP A 88 -20.54 -3.09 7.04
C ASP A 88 -20.46 -2.35 5.70
N THR A 89 -19.68 -1.28 5.64
CA THR A 89 -19.41 -0.54 4.39
C THR A 89 -18.68 -1.42 3.35
N ARG A 90 -17.75 -2.27 3.78
CA ARG A 90 -17.03 -3.20 2.90
C ARG A 90 -17.96 -4.27 2.31
N VAL A 91 -18.83 -4.85 3.13
CA VAL A 91 -19.81 -5.86 2.69
C VAL A 91 -20.84 -5.23 1.75
N ALA A 92 -21.31 -4.01 2.04
CA ALA A 92 -22.24 -3.28 1.18
C ALA A 92 -21.63 -2.87 -0.18
N ALA A 93 -20.32 -2.58 -0.24
CA ALA A 93 -19.61 -2.35 -1.49
C ALA A 93 -19.46 -3.65 -2.31
N ALA A 94 -19.01 -4.74 -1.67
CA ALA A 94 -18.80 -6.04 -2.33
C ALA A 94 -20.11 -6.66 -2.86
N THR A 95 -21.21 -6.52 -2.12
CA THR A 95 -22.53 -7.02 -2.54
C THR A 95 -23.11 -6.25 -3.72
N ARG A 96 -22.89 -4.93 -3.82
CA ARG A 96 -23.28 -4.13 -5.00
C ARG A 96 -22.48 -4.50 -6.24
N GLU A 97 -21.18 -4.74 -6.08
CA GLU A 97 -20.31 -5.15 -7.19
C GLU A 97 -20.65 -6.57 -7.70
N ALA A 98 -21.08 -7.46 -6.79
CA ALA A 98 -21.57 -8.80 -7.15
C ALA A 98 -22.95 -8.79 -7.83
N ALA A 99 -23.82 -7.83 -7.50
CA ALA A 99 -25.17 -7.71 -8.07
C ALA A 99 -25.20 -6.97 -9.43
N GLY A 100 -24.12 -6.27 -9.78
CA GLY A 100 -23.98 -5.54 -11.04
C GLY A 100 -23.30 -6.32 -12.18
N ARG A 101 -23.02 -7.61 -11.99
CA ARG A 101 -22.50 -8.53 -13.01
C ARG A 101 -23.56 -9.52 -13.46
#